data_AF-A0A6G0VXX7-F1
#
_entry.id   AF-A0A6G0VXX7-F1
#
_cell.length_a   1.000
_cell.length_b   1.000
_cell.length_c   1.000
_cell.angle_alpha   90.00
_cell.angle_beta   90.00
_cell.angle_gamma   90.00
#
_symmetry.space_group_name_H-M   'P 1'
#
loop_
_entity.id
_entity.type
_entity.pdbx_description
1 polymer ?
#
loop_
_entity_poly.entity_id
_entity_poly.type
_entity_poly.pdbx_seq_one_letter_code
_entity_poly.pdbx_strand_id
1 'polypeptide(L)'
;MKKLGQHSTIYENFGNKQINIHSLCEDIDSNISSTFDTIEKIRPYIDDRSTKIRLTKLRNLLFQNIQRLLYDLKPNILCFQETNLKHTQSSQIKDYNGYFKNRVNPGRASGGVAIFTKDNIESEEVYLNTHLEAIAVSIKLQKQICICNIYIPDSTPLTLHDLSQIISLLPKPFVILGDFNSRNTLWGSSYTDKRGKIMERLLERSDLILLNNGKPTRHNPVNGNFSAIDLSIASPLHQSHLT
;
A
#
# COMPACT_ATOMS: atom_id res chain seq x y z
N MET A 1 33.64 -12.76 6.56
CA MET A 1 33.68 -11.37 7.06
C MET A 1 33.79 -10.34 5.92
N LYS A 2 32.94 -10.37 4.88
CA LYS A 2 33.03 -9.40 3.75
C LYS A 2 31.68 -8.84 3.23
N LYS A 3 30.58 -8.93 3.99
CA LYS A 3 29.26 -8.41 3.59
C LYS A 3 28.63 -7.37 4.55
N LEU A 4 29.39 -6.87 5.53
CA LEU A 4 28.93 -5.85 6.49
C LEU A 4 29.42 -4.43 6.18
N GLY A 5 30.34 -4.26 5.23
CA GLY A 5 30.99 -2.97 4.95
C GLY A 5 30.08 -1.88 4.38
N GLN A 6 29.06 -2.23 3.57
CA GLN A 6 28.08 -1.25 3.08
C GLN A 6 27.04 -0.88 4.15
N HIS A 7 26.83 -1.75 5.14
CA HIS A 7 25.86 -1.51 6.21
C HIS A 7 26.41 -0.58 7.28
N SER A 8 27.70 -0.62 7.60
CA SER A 8 28.31 0.32 8.57
C SER A 8 28.24 1.77 8.11
N THR A 9 28.37 2.05 6.81
CA THR A 9 28.37 3.41 6.25
C THR A 9 27.02 4.11 6.38
N ILE A 10 25.91 3.40 6.15
CA ILE A 10 24.55 3.93 6.34
C ILE A 10 24.31 4.27 7.83
N TYR A 11 24.85 3.45 8.72
CA TYR A 11 24.73 3.61 10.17
C TYR A 11 25.56 4.78 10.74
N GLU A 12 26.80 4.91 10.30
CA GLU A 12 27.73 5.95 10.74
C GLU A 12 27.27 7.34 10.25
N ASN A 13 26.78 7.44 9.00
CA ASN A 13 26.36 8.72 8.42
C ASN A 13 24.99 9.20 8.95
N PHE A 14 24.07 8.30 9.32
CA PHE A 14 22.74 8.70 9.84
C PHE A 14 22.78 9.37 11.24
N GLY A 15 23.90 9.27 11.96
CA GLY A 15 24.11 10.00 13.22
C GLY A 15 24.21 11.52 13.05
N ASN A 16 24.44 12.00 11.82
CA ASN A 16 24.69 13.40 11.53
C ASN A 16 23.38 14.16 11.25
N LYS A 17 23.01 15.08 12.15
CA LYS A 17 21.74 15.85 12.08
C LYS A 17 21.61 16.76 10.85
N GLN A 18 22.67 16.92 10.05
CA GLN A 18 22.71 17.80 8.88
C GLN A 18 22.74 17.05 7.54
N ILE A 19 22.85 15.71 7.53
CA ILE A 19 22.92 14.95 6.27
C ILE A 19 21.52 14.82 5.67
N ASN A 20 21.36 15.32 4.43
CA ASN A 20 20.16 15.08 3.64
C ASN A 20 20.23 13.70 2.96
N ILE A 21 19.08 13.16 2.58
CA ILE A 21 18.94 11.80 2.07
C ILE A 21 19.58 11.58 0.69
N HIS A 22 19.80 12.64 -0.09
CA HIS A 22 20.47 12.58 -1.38
C HIS A 22 21.96 12.42 -1.20
N SER A 23 22.58 13.20 -0.32
CA SER A 23 23.98 13.03 0.06
C SER A 23 24.22 11.64 0.64
N LEU A 24 23.31 11.14 1.49
CA LEU A 24 23.40 9.78 2.00
C LEU A 24 23.33 8.71 0.90
N CYS A 25 22.45 8.88 -0.10
CA CYS A 25 22.31 7.94 -1.22
C CYS A 25 23.52 7.99 -2.18
N GLU A 26 24.08 9.17 -2.42
CA GLU A 26 25.31 9.39 -3.19
C GLU A 26 26.53 8.79 -2.49
N ASP A 27 26.68 9.00 -1.18
CA ASP A 27 27.77 8.48 -0.37
C ASP A 27 27.83 6.94 -0.34
N ILE A 28 26.69 6.27 -0.53
CA ILE A 28 26.57 4.81 -0.53
C ILE A 28 26.34 4.21 -1.92
N ASP A 29 26.42 5.03 -2.98
CA ASP A 29 26.21 4.66 -4.38
C ASP A 29 24.91 3.84 -4.60
N SER A 30 23.79 4.36 -4.10
CA SER A 30 22.48 3.66 -4.19
C SER A 30 21.32 4.62 -4.45
N ASN A 31 20.21 4.13 -4.99
CA ASN A 31 18.98 4.91 -5.18
C ASN A 31 17.98 4.68 -4.03
N ILE A 32 17.01 5.60 -3.88
CA ILE A 32 16.02 5.60 -2.79
C ILE A 32 15.27 4.26 -2.69
N SER A 33 14.89 3.66 -3.83
CA SER A 33 14.20 2.36 -3.85
C SER A 33 15.08 1.25 -3.31
N SER A 34 16.35 1.20 -3.76
CA SER A 34 17.33 0.22 -3.29
C SER A 34 17.69 0.40 -1.82
N THR A 35 17.73 1.64 -1.32
CA THR A 35 17.93 1.96 0.09
C THR A 35 16.75 1.51 0.94
N PHE A 36 15.52 1.73 0.45
CA PHE A 36 14.31 1.26 1.12
C PHE A 36 14.26 -0.27 1.20
N ASP A 37 14.53 -0.96 0.08
CA ASP A 37 14.61 -2.42 0.03
C ASP A 37 15.70 -2.98 0.95
N THR A 38 16.84 -2.28 1.02
CA THR A 38 17.96 -2.67 1.89
C THR A 38 17.57 -2.50 3.36
N ILE A 39 16.93 -1.38 3.72
CA ILE A 39 16.43 -1.15 5.08
C ILE A 39 15.46 -2.27 5.48
N GLU A 40 14.49 -2.61 4.63
CA GLU A 40 13.52 -3.66 4.95
C GLU A 40 14.16 -5.05 5.02
N LYS A 41 15.24 -5.30 4.27
CA LYS A 41 16.02 -6.55 4.38
C LYS A 41 16.86 -6.64 5.65
N ILE A 42 17.43 -5.55 6.16
CA ILE A 42 18.27 -5.58 7.37
C ILE A 42 17.48 -5.43 8.66
N ARG A 43 16.31 -4.78 8.60
CA ARG A 43 15.45 -4.50 9.75
C ARG A 43 15.11 -5.71 10.64
N PRO A 44 14.88 -6.93 10.12
CA PRO A 44 14.61 -8.10 10.96
C PRO A 44 15.81 -8.53 11.80
N TYR A 45 17.03 -8.22 11.36
CA TYR A 45 18.29 -8.64 12.00
C TYR A 45 18.76 -7.68 13.10
N ILE A 46 17.96 -6.67 13.40
CA ILE A 46 18.26 -5.62 14.38
C ILE A 46 17.34 -5.83 15.55
N ASP A 47 17.91 -6.03 16.73
CA ASP A 47 17.20 -6.28 17.97
C ASP A 47 17.09 -5.03 18.85
N ASP A 48 18.08 -4.14 18.80
CA ASP A 48 18.17 -3.00 19.69
C ASP A 48 17.15 -1.89 19.37
N ARG A 49 16.54 -1.36 20.44
CA ARG A 49 15.47 -0.38 20.37
C ARG A 49 15.91 0.95 19.74
N SER A 50 17.14 1.37 20.00
CA SER A 50 17.67 2.66 19.51
C SER A 50 17.78 2.63 17.98
N THR A 51 18.31 1.53 17.45
CA THR A 51 18.47 1.33 16.02
C THR A 51 17.13 1.10 15.31
N LYS A 52 16.21 0.34 15.91
CA LYS A 52 14.84 0.22 15.38
C LYS A 52 14.17 1.59 15.21
N ILE A 53 14.35 2.50 16.17
CA ILE A 53 13.83 3.88 16.09
C ILE A 53 14.52 4.65 14.96
N ARG A 54 15.85 4.55 14.84
CA ARG A 54 16.63 5.23 13.78
C ARG A 54 16.24 4.76 12.38
N LEU A 55 16.12 3.44 12.15
CA LEU A 55 15.63 2.90 10.89
C LEU A 55 14.20 3.33 10.57
N THR A 56 13.33 3.40 11.57
CA THR A 56 11.96 3.90 11.36
C THR A 56 11.96 5.36 10.93
N LYS A 57 12.81 6.21 11.53
CA LYS A 57 12.99 7.60 11.12
C LYS A 57 13.53 7.71 9.69
N LEU A 58 14.55 6.91 9.35
CA LEU A 58 15.11 6.87 8.00
C LEU A 58 14.09 6.41 6.96
N ARG A 59 13.30 5.37 7.26
CA ARG A 59 12.19 4.92 6.41
C ARG A 59 11.16 6.02 6.20
N ASN A 60 10.78 6.72 7.26
CA ASN A 60 9.81 7.83 7.17
C ASN A 60 10.40 9.01 6.37
N LEU A 61 11.71 9.23 6.41
CA LEU A 61 12.41 10.23 5.61
C LEU A 61 12.53 9.81 4.12
N LEU A 62 12.73 8.52 3.84
CA LEU A 62 12.63 7.97 2.48
C LEU A 62 11.20 8.09 1.93
N PHE A 63 10.18 7.90 2.78
CA PHE A 63 8.78 8.13 2.42
C PHE A 63 8.51 9.60 2.05
N GLN A 64 9.20 10.56 2.68
CA GLN A 64 9.15 11.98 2.27
C GLN A 64 9.73 12.22 0.86
N ASN A 65 10.46 11.26 0.28
CA ASN A 65 10.97 11.31 -1.10
C ASN A 65 10.09 10.60 -2.14
N ILE A 66 8.81 10.33 -1.82
CA ILE A 66 7.80 9.89 -2.80
C ILE A 66 7.91 10.68 -4.11
N GLN A 67 8.22 11.98 -4.06
CA GLN A 67 8.42 12.83 -5.23
C GLN A 67 9.44 12.29 -6.26
N ARG A 68 10.53 11.65 -5.83
CA ARG A 68 11.53 11.07 -6.75
C ARG A 68 11.05 9.75 -7.35
N LEU A 69 10.39 8.91 -6.55
CA LEU A 69 9.75 7.69 -7.06
C LEU A 69 8.66 8.03 -8.09
N LEU A 70 7.90 9.10 -7.85
CA LEU A 70 6.93 9.65 -8.80
C LEU A 70 7.59 10.19 -10.06
N TYR A 71 8.75 10.83 -9.95
CA TYR A 71 9.52 11.31 -11.09
C TYR A 71 10.04 10.16 -11.96
N ASP A 72 10.54 9.09 -11.35
CA ASP A 72 11.14 7.96 -12.06
C ASP A 72 10.08 7.02 -12.66
N LEU A 73 9.06 6.63 -11.87
CA LEU A 73 8.03 5.69 -12.30
C LEU A 73 6.89 6.35 -13.09
N LYS A 74 6.63 7.64 -12.85
CA LYS A 74 5.51 8.42 -13.41
C LYS A 74 4.20 7.62 -13.48
N PRO A 75 3.76 6.98 -12.38
CA PRO A 75 2.62 6.07 -12.41
C PRO A 75 1.35 6.81 -12.82
N ASN A 76 0.45 6.15 -13.55
CA ASN A 76 -0.83 6.79 -13.87
C ASN A 76 -1.75 6.89 -12.65
N ILE A 77 -1.59 5.96 -11.69
CA ILE A 77 -2.47 5.77 -10.54
C ILE A 77 -1.61 5.42 -9.31
N LEU A 78 -1.92 6.01 -8.17
CA LEU A 78 -1.33 5.70 -6.87
C LEU A 78 -2.45 5.39 -5.88
N CYS A 79 -2.25 4.36 -5.06
CA CYS A 79 -3.17 4.01 -3.98
C CYS A 79 -2.40 4.06 -2.66
N PHE A 80 -2.90 4.84 -1.70
CA PHE A 80 -2.31 4.95 -0.37
C PHE A 80 -3.32 4.45 0.68
N GLN A 81 -2.84 3.64 1.61
CA GLN A 81 -3.55 3.25 2.84
C GLN A 81 -2.88 3.94 4.04
N GLU A 82 -3.60 4.05 5.15
CA GLU A 82 -3.14 4.74 6.35
C GLU A 82 -2.62 6.17 6.06
N THR A 83 -3.39 6.95 5.31
CA THR A 83 -3.03 8.35 4.98
C THR A 83 -2.83 9.21 6.23
N ASN A 84 -3.48 8.84 7.34
CA ASN A 84 -3.46 9.51 8.63
C ASN A 84 -3.81 11.01 8.51
N LEU A 85 -4.67 11.35 7.56
CA LEU A 85 -5.19 12.71 7.39
C LEU A 85 -6.37 12.95 8.35
N LYS A 86 -6.54 14.20 8.77
CA LYS A 86 -7.77 14.61 9.48
C LYS A 86 -8.94 14.63 8.50
N HIS A 87 -10.17 14.54 9.02
CA HIS A 87 -11.40 14.42 8.22
C HIS A 87 -11.45 15.32 6.98
N THR A 88 -11.26 16.63 7.16
CA THR A 88 -11.35 17.64 6.09
C THR A 88 -10.04 17.91 5.37
N GLN A 89 -8.98 17.18 5.70
CA GLN A 89 -7.64 17.43 5.16
C GLN A 89 -7.43 16.63 3.87
N SER A 90 -6.90 17.29 2.86
CA SER A 90 -6.39 16.66 1.64
C SER A 90 -4.88 16.81 1.56
N SER A 91 -4.27 16.06 0.64
CA SER A 91 -2.87 16.22 0.24
C SER A 91 -2.80 16.46 -1.25
N GLN A 92 -1.83 17.25 -1.68
CA GLN A 92 -1.62 17.57 -3.10
C GLN A 92 -0.36 16.87 -3.59
N ILE A 93 -0.47 16.21 -4.74
CA ILE A 93 0.66 15.67 -5.48
C ILE A 93 0.64 16.35 -6.84
N LYS A 94 1.74 17.00 -7.21
CA LYS A 94 1.85 17.71 -8.48
C LYS A 94 1.55 16.77 -9.65
N ASP A 95 0.72 17.22 -10.59
CA ASP A 95 0.27 16.49 -11.78
C ASP A 95 -0.74 15.35 -11.49
N TYR A 96 -1.37 15.34 -10.30
CA TYR A 96 -2.39 14.34 -9.93
C TYR A 96 -3.63 14.96 -9.28
N ASN A 97 -4.79 14.39 -9.60
CA ASN A 97 -6.05 14.57 -8.88
C ASN A 97 -6.14 13.56 -7.73
N GLY A 98 -6.46 14.02 -6.52
CA GLY A 98 -6.56 13.19 -5.32
C GLY A 98 -8.00 12.97 -4.85
N TYR A 99 -8.34 11.71 -4.55
CA TYR A 99 -9.62 11.26 -3.99
C TYR A 99 -9.37 10.65 -2.61
N PHE A 100 -10.19 10.97 -1.60
CA PHE A 100 -9.90 10.65 -0.21
C PHE A 100 -11.11 10.12 0.53
N LYS A 101 -10.92 9.08 1.34
CA LYS A 101 -11.85 8.70 2.41
C LYS A 101 -11.13 8.76 3.74
N ASN A 102 -11.30 9.87 4.45
CA ASN A 102 -10.73 10.10 5.77
C ASN A 102 -11.75 9.75 6.87
N ARG A 103 -11.27 9.34 8.05
CA ARG A 103 -12.15 9.10 9.19
C ARG A 103 -12.79 10.39 9.68
N VAL A 104 -14.07 10.32 10.04
CA VAL A 104 -14.81 11.42 10.68
C VAL A 104 -14.47 11.43 12.17
N ASN A 105 -14.07 12.60 12.70
CA ASN A 105 -13.81 12.82 14.14
C ASN A 105 -12.92 11.79 14.88
N PRO A 106 -11.76 11.35 14.33
CA PRO A 106 -11.02 10.21 14.90
C PRO A 106 -10.30 10.48 16.23
N GLY A 107 -10.50 11.64 16.89
CA GLY A 107 -9.74 12.10 18.06
C GLY A 107 -8.27 12.44 17.77
N ARG A 108 -7.64 11.67 16.86
CA ARG A 108 -6.32 11.86 16.28
C ARG A 108 -6.32 11.44 14.81
N ALA A 109 -5.45 12.06 14.02
CA ALA A 109 -5.12 11.59 12.66
C ALA A 109 -4.86 10.07 12.67
N SER A 110 -5.67 9.30 11.94
CA SER A 110 -5.56 7.83 11.88
C SER A 110 -6.29 7.26 10.67
N GLY A 111 -5.80 6.13 10.16
CA GLY A 111 -6.42 5.42 9.04
C GLY A 111 -6.48 6.27 7.77
N GLY A 112 -7.52 6.09 6.98
CA GLY A 112 -7.79 6.80 5.74
C GLY A 112 -7.15 6.13 4.53
N VAL A 113 -7.80 6.33 3.38
CA VAL A 113 -7.31 5.89 2.07
C VAL A 113 -7.32 7.06 1.10
N ALA A 114 -6.38 7.03 0.14
CA ALA A 114 -6.36 7.96 -0.98
C ALA A 114 -6.07 7.24 -2.30
N ILE A 115 -6.70 7.71 -3.37
CA ILE A 115 -6.32 7.39 -4.75
C ILE A 115 -5.87 8.68 -5.42
N PHE A 116 -4.72 8.65 -6.09
CA PHE A 116 -4.30 9.74 -6.97
C PHE A 116 -4.26 9.26 -8.41
N THR A 117 -4.83 10.03 -9.33
CA THR A 117 -4.82 9.79 -10.77
C THR A 117 -4.09 10.94 -11.45
N LYS A 118 -3.34 10.72 -12.54
CA LYS A 118 -2.75 11.86 -13.25
C LYS A 118 -3.85 12.81 -13.71
N ASP A 119 -3.58 14.11 -13.60
CA ASP A 119 -4.56 15.16 -13.90
C ASP A 119 -5.05 15.18 -15.36
N ASN A 120 -4.23 14.64 -16.26
CA ASN A 120 -4.54 14.49 -17.68
C ASN A 120 -5.34 13.21 -18.02
N ILE A 121 -5.75 12.42 -17.02
CA ILE A 121 -6.60 11.25 -17.19
C ILE A 121 -8.00 11.56 -16.68
N GLU A 122 -9.01 11.31 -17.51
CA GLU A 122 -10.42 11.41 -17.11
C GLU A 122 -10.71 10.39 -16.00
N SER A 123 -11.11 10.89 -14.83
CA SER A 123 -11.44 10.06 -13.68
C SER A 123 -12.60 10.62 -12.85
N GLU A 124 -13.40 9.72 -12.30
CA GLU A 124 -14.57 10.04 -11.48
C GLU A 124 -14.66 9.10 -10.28
N GLU A 125 -15.08 9.62 -9.12
CA GLU A 125 -15.29 8.79 -7.93
C GLU A 125 -16.53 7.91 -8.11
N VAL A 126 -16.38 6.62 -7.83
CA VAL A 126 -17.50 5.68 -7.74
C VAL A 126 -17.97 5.65 -6.29
N TYR A 127 -19.21 6.06 -6.06
CA TYR A 127 -19.77 6.10 -4.71
C TYR A 127 -19.90 4.71 -4.11
N LEU A 128 -19.24 4.50 -2.97
CA LEU A 128 -19.31 3.27 -2.18
C LEU A 128 -20.11 3.50 -0.90
N ASN A 129 -21.30 2.89 -0.79
CA ASN A 129 -22.05 2.85 0.46
C ASN A 129 -21.48 1.76 1.39
N THR A 130 -20.40 2.09 2.11
CA THR A 130 -19.72 1.16 3.01
C THR A 130 -19.13 1.86 4.23
N HIS A 131 -19.15 1.15 5.35
CA HIS A 131 -18.50 1.57 6.58
C HIS A 131 -16.98 1.33 6.57
N LEU A 132 -16.47 0.54 5.62
CA LEU A 132 -15.05 0.29 5.46
C LEU A 132 -14.33 1.52 4.91
N GLU A 133 -13.03 1.62 5.20
CA GLU A 133 -12.16 2.65 4.64
C GLU A 133 -11.79 2.25 3.20
N ALA A 134 -12.76 2.41 2.31
CA ALA A 134 -12.67 2.06 0.90
C ALA A 134 -13.12 3.23 0.03
N ILE A 135 -12.37 3.51 -1.02
CA ILE A 135 -12.71 4.47 -2.07
C ILE A 135 -12.53 3.81 -3.43
N ALA A 136 -13.37 4.16 -4.39
CA ALA A 136 -13.24 3.68 -5.76
C ALA A 136 -13.26 4.84 -6.75
N VAL A 137 -12.46 4.73 -7.80
CA VAL A 137 -12.36 5.73 -8.86
C VAL A 137 -12.42 5.01 -10.20
N SER A 138 -13.34 5.41 -11.06
CA SER A 138 -13.44 5.00 -12.45
C SER A 138 -12.46 5.85 -13.26
N ILE A 139 -11.60 5.23 -14.06
CA ILE A 139 -10.49 5.88 -14.76
C ILE A 139 -10.49 5.46 -16.23
N LYS A 140 -10.38 6.44 -17.13
CA LYS A 140 -10.34 6.21 -18.57
C LYS A 140 -8.90 6.23 -19.09
N LEU A 141 -8.31 5.05 -19.21
CA LEU A 141 -7.04 4.85 -19.89
C LEU A 141 -7.31 4.55 -21.38
N GLN A 142 -6.70 3.49 -21.93
CA GLN A 142 -7.11 2.94 -23.23
C GLN A 142 -8.53 2.35 -23.20
N LYS A 143 -8.94 1.86 -22.03
CA LYS A 143 -10.29 1.40 -21.70
C LYS A 143 -10.66 1.92 -20.31
N GLN A 144 -11.96 1.97 -20.03
CA GLN A 144 -12.45 2.27 -18.68
C GLN A 144 -12.03 1.14 -17.72
N ILE A 145 -11.51 1.51 -16.55
CA ILE A 145 -11.22 0.57 -15.46
C ILE A 145 -11.56 1.24 -14.13
N CYS A 146 -12.18 0.50 -13.21
CA CYS A 146 -12.42 0.97 -11.85
C CYS A 146 -11.30 0.51 -10.91
N ILE A 147 -10.73 1.43 -10.15
CA ILE A 147 -9.74 1.14 -9.11
C ILE A 147 -10.40 1.34 -7.77
N CYS A 148 -10.45 0.29 -6.95
CA CYS A 148 -10.91 0.35 -5.58
C CYS A 148 -9.72 0.19 -4.63
N ASN A 149 -9.49 1.18 -3.78
CA ASN A 149 -8.48 1.16 -2.75
C ASN A 149 -9.14 0.95 -1.38
N ILE A 150 -8.67 -0.05 -0.63
CA ILE A 150 -9.24 -0.45 0.66
C ILE A 150 -8.17 -0.48 1.75
N TYR A 151 -8.52 0.00 2.94
CA TYR A 151 -7.82 -0.28 4.17
C TYR A 151 -8.79 -0.88 5.19
N ILE A 152 -8.42 -2.00 5.79
CA ILE A 152 -9.22 -2.66 6.82
C ILE A 152 -8.36 -2.80 8.09
N PRO A 153 -8.43 -1.85 9.03
CA PRO A 153 -7.71 -1.94 10.30
C PRO A 153 -8.05 -3.23 11.03
N ASP A 154 -7.09 -3.87 11.72
CA ASP A 154 -7.32 -5.11 12.50
C ASP A 154 -8.54 -5.02 13.45
N SER A 155 -8.83 -3.83 13.98
CA SER A 155 -9.94 -3.57 14.90
C SER A 155 -11.33 -3.51 14.24
N THR A 156 -11.41 -3.38 12.92
CA THR A 156 -12.68 -3.22 12.20
C THR A 156 -13.33 -4.58 11.97
N PRO A 157 -14.59 -4.81 12.38
CA PRO A 157 -15.28 -6.04 12.00
C PRO A 157 -15.36 -6.16 10.48
N LEU A 158 -15.12 -7.35 9.96
CA LEU A 158 -15.19 -7.63 8.53
C LEU A 158 -16.06 -8.85 8.30
N THR A 159 -17.03 -8.74 7.39
CA THR A 159 -17.86 -9.86 6.94
C THR A 159 -17.71 -10.07 5.43
N LEU A 160 -18.12 -11.25 4.96
CA LEU A 160 -18.19 -11.53 3.52
C LEU A 160 -19.19 -10.61 2.80
N HIS A 161 -20.26 -10.20 3.49
CA HIS A 161 -21.29 -9.34 2.93
C HIS A 161 -20.74 -7.95 2.61
N ASP A 162 -19.95 -7.36 3.51
CA ASP A 162 -19.35 -6.03 3.33
C ASP A 162 -18.53 -5.94 2.04
N LEU A 163 -17.71 -6.96 1.78
CA LEU A 163 -16.88 -7.04 0.58
C LEU A 163 -17.72 -7.31 -0.67
N SER A 164 -18.72 -8.19 -0.56
CA SER A 164 -19.64 -8.50 -1.66
C SER A 164 -20.44 -7.27 -2.09
N GLN A 165 -20.88 -6.44 -1.14
CA GLN A 165 -21.55 -5.17 -1.41
C GLN A 165 -20.63 -4.20 -2.15
N ILE A 166 -19.38 -4.01 -1.68
CA ILE A 166 -18.41 -3.17 -2.39
C ILE A 166 -18.24 -3.66 -3.82
N ILE A 167 -17.96 -4.95 -4.03
CA ILE A 167 -17.75 -5.54 -5.36
C ILE A 167 -18.96 -5.32 -6.28
N SER A 168 -20.19 -5.43 -5.75
CA SER A 168 -21.41 -5.24 -6.54
C SER A 168 -21.59 -3.80 -7.05
N LEU A 169 -20.93 -2.82 -6.41
CA LEU A 169 -20.98 -1.41 -6.79
C LEU A 169 -19.87 -1.01 -7.77
N LEU A 170 -18.87 -1.88 -8.00
CA LEU A 170 -17.72 -1.55 -8.87
C LEU A 170 -18.06 -1.79 -10.35
N PRO A 171 -17.91 -0.77 -11.23
CA PRO A 171 -17.97 -0.97 -12.67
C PRO A 171 -16.90 -1.96 -13.13
N LYS A 172 -17.27 -2.91 -14.00
CA LYS A 172 -16.32 -3.83 -14.62
C LYS A 172 -15.67 -3.20 -15.87
N PRO A 173 -14.38 -3.46 -16.13
CA PRO A 173 -13.46 -4.21 -15.27
C PRO A 173 -13.00 -3.38 -14.07
N PHE A 174 -12.71 -4.05 -12.95
CA PHE A 174 -12.16 -3.42 -11.76
C PHE A 174 -10.92 -4.13 -11.22
N VAL A 175 -10.14 -3.37 -10.46
CA VAL A 175 -9.06 -3.87 -9.59
C VAL A 175 -9.28 -3.32 -8.19
N ILE A 176 -9.25 -4.21 -7.19
CA ILE A 176 -9.26 -3.90 -5.78
C ILE A 176 -7.83 -4.08 -5.26
N LEU A 177 -7.30 -3.05 -4.61
CA LEU A 177 -5.98 -3.01 -4.00
C LEU A 177 -6.12 -2.58 -2.54
N GLY A 178 -5.31 -3.12 -1.64
CA GLY A 178 -5.38 -2.62 -0.27
C GLY A 178 -4.68 -3.46 0.76
N ASP A 179 -4.60 -2.90 1.96
CA ASP A 179 -4.23 -3.61 3.18
C ASP A 179 -5.52 -4.15 3.83
N PHE A 180 -5.70 -5.47 3.73
CA PHE A 180 -6.87 -6.16 4.29
C PHE A 180 -6.65 -6.61 5.74
N ASN A 181 -5.43 -6.46 6.27
CA ASN A 181 -4.95 -7.09 7.49
C ASN A 181 -5.42 -8.55 7.59
N SER A 182 -5.32 -9.28 6.47
CA SER A 182 -5.86 -10.62 6.30
C SER A 182 -4.73 -11.59 5.98
N ARG A 183 -4.57 -12.63 6.79
CA ARG A 183 -3.48 -13.60 6.64
C ARG A 183 -4.06 -14.91 6.15
N ASN A 184 -3.53 -15.41 5.04
CA ASN A 184 -3.79 -16.75 4.53
C ASN A 184 -2.55 -17.28 3.81
N THR A 185 -2.36 -18.59 3.91
CA THR A 185 -1.33 -19.32 3.16
C THR A 185 -1.45 -19.15 1.65
N LEU A 186 -2.65 -18.95 1.10
CA LEU A 186 -2.89 -18.77 -0.34
C LEU A 186 -2.19 -17.55 -0.95
N TRP A 187 -1.97 -16.49 -0.17
CA TRP A 187 -1.24 -15.29 -0.62
C TRP A 187 0.08 -15.08 0.11
N GLY A 188 0.61 -16.13 0.77
CA GLY A 188 1.99 -16.14 1.26
C GLY A 188 2.18 -15.81 2.74
N SER A 189 1.11 -15.81 3.56
CA SER A 189 1.27 -15.79 5.02
C SER A 189 1.58 -17.19 5.56
N SER A 190 2.22 -17.28 6.74
CA SER A 190 2.56 -18.57 7.36
C SER A 190 1.37 -19.31 7.99
N TYR A 191 0.24 -18.64 8.14
CA TYR A 191 -0.99 -19.21 8.69
C TYR A 191 -2.23 -18.49 8.12
N THR A 192 -3.39 -19.10 8.32
CA THR A 192 -4.69 -18.54 7.95
C THR A 192 -5.46 -18.08 9.17
N ASP A 193 -5.77 -16.79 9.24
CA ASP A 193 -6.59 -16.19 10.31
C ASP A 193 -8.09 -16.13 9.93
N LYS A 194 -8.92 -15.58 10.83
CA LYS A 194 -10.37 -15.49 10.60
C LYS A 194 -10.71 -14.62 9.38
N ARG A 195 -9.97 -13.52 9.15
CA ARG A 195 -10.15 -12.67 7.96
C ARG A 195 -9.65 -13.37 6.71
N GLY A 196 -8.57 -14.13 6.83
CA GLY A 196 -8.03 -15.01 5.80
C GLY A 196 -9.09 -15.96 5.26
N LYS A 197 -9.88 -16.58 6.16
CA LYS A 197 -11.00 -17.45 5.76
C LYS A 197 -12.14 -16.71 5.06
N ILE A 198 -12.43 -15.47 5.48
CA ILE A 198 -13.46 -14.63 4.83
C ILE A 198 -13.03 -14.26 3.41
N MET A 199 -11.78 -13.82 3.25
CA MET A 199 -11.22 -13.48 1.94
C MET A 199 -11.08 -14.70 1.04
N GLU A 200 -10.67 -15.85 1.58
CA GLU A 200 -10.63 -17.13 0.85
C GLU A 200 -12.02 -17.50 0.32
N ARG A 201 -13.06 -17.44 1.15
CA ARG A 201 -14.44 -17.67 0.73
C ARG A 201 -14.92 -16.64 -0.31
N LEU A 202 -14.48 -15.39 -0.23
CA LEU A 202 -14.77 -14.40 -1.26
C LEU A 202 -14.12 -14.79 -2.60
N LEU A 203 -12.89 -15.29 -2.56
CA LEU A 203 -12.11 -15.70 -3.74
C LEU A 203 -12.57 -17.02 -4.37
N GLU A 204 -13.49 -17.76 -3.75
CA GLU A 204 -14.21 -18.88 -4.40
C GLU A 204 -15.09 -18.40 -5.56
N ARG A 205 -15.37 -17.09 -5.65
CA ARG A 205 -16.11 -16.49 -6.77
C ARG A 205 -15.31 -16.57 -8.07
N SER A 206 -15.92 -17.13 -9.11
CA SER A 206 -15.33 -17.24 -10.45
C SER A 206 -15.11 -15.90 -11.15
N ASP A 207 -15.72 -14.81 -10.66
CA ASP A 207 -15.58 -13.47 -11.21
C ASP A 207 -14.54 -12.59 -10.49
N LEU A 208 -13.66 -13.22 -9.69
CA LEU A 208 -12.52 -12.59 -9.02
C LEU A 208 -11.24 -13.39 -9.27
N ILE A 209 -10.12 -12.69 -9.42
CA ILE A 209 -8.79 -13.27 -9.61
C ILE A 209 -7.85 -12.65 -8.58
N LEU A 210 -7.18 -13.48 -7.79
CA LEU A 210 -6.10 -13.06 -6.90
C LEU A 210 -4.82 -12.84 -7.72
N LEU A 211 -4.22 -11.66 -7.60
CA LEU A 211 -3.00 -11.27 -8.33
C LEU A 211 -1.72 -11.42 -7.50
N ASN A 212 -1.84 -11.72 -6.20
CA ASN A 212 -0.69 -11.92 -5.31
C ASN A 212 0.16 -13.12 -5.76
N ASN A 213 1.48 -12.98 -5.63
CA ASN A 213 2.46 -14.02 -6.02
C ASN A 213 3.04 -14.81 -4.83
N GLY A 214 2.44 -14.68 -3.65
CA GLY A 214 2.89 -15.35 -2.42
C GLY A 214 4.10 -14.71 -1.73
N LYS A 215 4.67 -13.61 -2.25
CA LYS A 215 5.74 -12.88 -1.55
C LYS A 215 5.19 -12.05 -0.39
N PRO A 216 5.92 -11.90 0.73
CA PRO A 216 5.50 -11.05 1.83
C PRO A 216 5.34 -9.58 1.43
N THR A 217 4.34 -8.93 2.01
CA THR A 217 4.02 -7.51 1.77
C THR A 217 4.29 -6.65 3.01
N ARG A 218 4.38 -7.28 4.19
CA ARG A 218 4.68 -6.62 5.46
C ARG A 218 5.78 -7.35 6.21
N HIS A 219 6.71 -6.55 6.74
CA HIS A 219 7.68 -6.98 7.73
C HIS A 219 7.32 -6.37 9.09
N ASN A 220 7.21 -7.21 10.13
CA ASN A 220 6.95 -6.76 11.49
C ASN A 220 8.28 -6.44 12.20
N PRO A 221 8.56 -5.15 12.48
CA PRO A 221 9.86 -4.75 13.04
C PRO A 221 10.06 -5.13 14.51
N VAL A 222 8.99 -5.52 15.21
CA VAL A 222 9.07 -5.90 16.62
C VAL A 222 9.67 -7.29 16.74
N ASN A 223 9.18 -8.25 15.94
CA ASN A 223 9.56 -9.67 16.04
C ASN A 223 10.29 -10.22 14.80
N GLY A 224 10.50 -9.42 13.75
CA GLY A 224 11.21 -9.83 12.53
C GLY A 224 10.36 -10.67 11.56
N ASN A 225 9.10 -10.95 11.88
CA ASN A 225 8.27 -11.83 11.08
C ASN A 225 7.77 -11.17 9.81
N PHE A 226 7.71 -11.95 8.74
CA PHE A 226 7.10 -11.56 7.47
C PHE A 226 5.66 -12.05 7.39
N SER A 227 4.81 -11.25 6.75
CA SER A 227 3.42 -11.60 6.46
C SER A 227 2.99 -11.00 5.12
N ALA A 228 1.97 -11.60 4.51
CA ALA A 228 1.29 -11.04 3.36
C ALA A 228 -0.13 -10.66 3.80
N ILE A 229 -0.38 -9.36 3.90
CA ILE A 229 -1.66 -8.80 4.36
C ILE A 229 -2.30 -7.86 3.33
N ASP A 230 -1.51 -7.45 2.34
CA ASP A 230 -1.95 -6.63 1.24
C ASP A 230 -2.40 -7.54 0.10
N LEU A 231 -3.58 -7.26 -0.47
CA LEU A 231 -4.14 -8.05 -1.55
C LEU A 231 -4.40 -7.19 -2.78
N SER A 232 -4.20 -7.82 -3.94
CA SER A 232 -4.58 -7.28 -5.25
C SER A 232 -5.52 -8.28 -5.90
N ILE A 233 -6.75 -7.85 -6.18
CA ILE A 233 -7.83 -8.69 -6.71
C ILE A 233 -8.41 -8.00 -7.94
N ALA A 234 -8.62 -8.72 -9.03
CA ALA A 234 -9.19 -8.15 -10.25
C ALA A 234 -10.44 -8.91 -10.69
N SER A 235 -11.36 -8.21 -11.36
CA SER A 235 -12.38 -8.88 -12.16
C SER A 235 -11.76 -9.42 -13.46
N PRO A 236 -12.16 -10.61 -13.95
CA PRO A 236 -11.81 -11.06 -15.29
C PRO A 236 -12.23 -10.02 -16.33
N LEU A 237 -11.40 -9.80 -17.35
CA LEU A 237 -11.80 -9.08 -18.54
C LEU A 237 -12.89 -9.91 -19.22
N HIS A 238 -14.11 -9.38 -19.35
CA HIS A 238 -15.07 -9.98 -20.27
C HIS A 238 -14.48 -9.83 -21.68
N GLN A 239 -14.03 -10.95 -22.27
CA GLN A 239 -13.97 -11.01 -23.71
C GLN A 239 -15.42 -11.01 -24.16
N SER A 240 -15.90 -9.88 -24.66
CA SER A 240 -17.05 -9.90 -25.56
C SER A 240 -16.65 -10.84 -26.68
N HIS A 241 -17.18 -12.06 -26.69
CA HIS A 241 -17.07 -12.92 -27.85
C HIS A 241 -17.57 -12.08 -29.03
N LEU A 242 -16.69 -11.87 -30.01
CA LEU A 242 -17.09 -11.41 -31.33
C LEU A 242 -18.06 -12.47 -31.86
N THR A 243 -19.35 -12.22 -31.70
CA THR A 243 -20.41 -12.83 -32.50
C THR A 243 -20.72 -11.90 -33.66
#